data_AF-A0A2H1W4I8-F1
#
_entry.id   AF-A0A2H1W4I8-F1
#
_cell.length_a   1.000
_cell.length_b   1.000
_cell.length_c   1.000
_cell.angle_alpha   90.00
_cell.angle_beta   90.00
_cell.angle_gamma   90.00
#
_symmetry.space_group_name_H-M   'P 1'
#
loop_
_entity.id
_entity.type
_entity.pdbx_description
1 polymer ?
#
loop_
_entity_poly.entity_id
_entity_poly.type
_entity_poly.pdbx_seq_one_letter_code
_entity_poly.pdbx_strand_id
1 'polypeptide(L)'
;MYFIRPRYQALVGGCEPLQSFLHKRLPENLNSEAALGTVGDVAQCVQWLRSTFLYVRAAKDPKKYLGLSQNSPQHLISKKIEELCVKAMNSLASSGLITMDEASCIQSTEAGRLMSIFYLDLETMKQIMKVEGSETLERLLTLICESHELADMHLRVDERRCLNLLNRNQAAATIRFPMKGKISTRQMKLNW
;
A
#
# COMPACT_ATOMS: atom_id res chain seq x y z
N MET A 1 -25.49 1.80 18.16
CA MET A 1 -26.03 2.98 17.44
C MET A 1 -25.61 4.33 18.05
N TYR A 2 -25.14 4.41 19.30
CA TYR A 2 -24.85 5.69 19.99
C TYR A 2 -23.51 6.38 19.69
N PHE A 3 -22.51 5.67 19.14
CA PHE A 3 -21.19 6.26 18.84
C PHE A 3 -21.12 7.09 17.56
N ILE A 4 -22.18 7.04 16.76
CA ILE A 4 -22.16 7.57 15.40
C ILE A 4 -22.55 9.05 15.39
N ARG A 5 -23.58 9.43 16.15
CA ARG A 5 -24.15 10.79 16.15
C ARG A 5 -23.14 11.90 16.47
N PRO A 6 -22.25 11.78 17.48
CA PRO A 6 -21.28 12.84 17.79
C PRO A 6 -20.27 13.07 16.67
N ARG A 7 -19.85 11.98 15.99
CA ARG A 7 -18.91 12.09 14.86
C ARG A 7 -19.53 12.83 13.68
N TYR A 8 -20.75 12.48 13.30
CA TYR A 8 -21.43 13.17 12.20
C TYR A 8 -21.72 14.64 12.55
N GLN A 9 -22.03 14.95 13.82
CA GLN A 9 -22.16 16.34 14.27
C GLN A 9 -20.84 17.11 14.16
N ALA A 10 -19.72 16.52 14.57
CA ALA A 10 -18.41 17.13 14.42
C ALA A 10 -18.02 17.32 12.94
N LEU A 11 -18.34 16.36 12.08
CA LEU A 11 -18.09 16.44 10.64
C LEU A 11 -18.89 17.58 10.00
N VAL A 12 -20.20 17.66 10.27
CA VAL A 12 -21.08 18.73 9.76
C VAL A 12 -20.67 20.09 10.32
N GLY A 13 -20.26 20.13 11.59
CA GLY A 13 -19.76 21.34 12.25
C GLY A 13 -18.32 21.73 11.88
N GLY A 14 -17.65 20.99 10.98
CA GLY A 14 -16.26 21.28 10.57
C GLY A 14 -15.23 21.15 11.69
N CYS A 15 -15.57 20.44 12.77
CA CYS A 15 -14.75 20.28 13.96
C CYS A 15 -13.84 19.03 13.89
N GLU A 16 -14.00 18.17 12.88
CA GLU A 16 -13.12 17.00 12.68
C GLU A 16 -11.80 17.44 12.02
N PRO A 17 -10.65 17.33 12.72
CA PRO A 17 -9.39 17.81 12.17
C PRO A 17 -8.91 16.89 11.05
N LEU A 18 -8.64 17.47 9.87
CA LEU A 18 -8.02 16.76 8.75
C LEU A 18 -6.69 16.11 9.16
N GLN A 19 -6.51 14.85 8.77
CA GLN A 19 -5.34 14.03 9.10
C GLN A 19 -4.59 13.67 7.82
N SER A 20 -3.27 13.61 7.89
CA SER A 20 -2.46 13.00 6.83
C SER A 20 -2.43 11.47 6.99
N PHE A 21 -2.55 10.75 5.89
CA PHE A 21 -2.35 9.30 5.80
C PHE A 21 -1.10 8.89 5.01
N LEU A 22 -0.34 9.87 4.50
CA LEU A 22 0.86 9.63 3.68
C LEU A 22 1.87 8.70 4.38
N HIS A 23 2.02 8.84 5.71
CA HIS A 23 2.92 7.99 6.51
C HIS A 23 2.63 6.48 6.39
N LYS A 24 1.40 6.08 6.05
CA LYS A 24 1.03 4.66 5.85
C LYS A 24 1.49 4.10 4.51
N ARG A 25 1.70 4.97 3.52
CA ARG A 25 2.03 4.63 2.13
C ARG A 25 3.30 5.35 1.68
N LEU A 26 4.12 5.75 2.64
CA LEU A 26 5.32 6.56 2.40
C LEU A 26 6.31 5.86 1.44
N PRO A 27 6.60 4.55 1.59
CA PRO A 27 7.49 3.87 0.65
C PRO A 27 6.99 3.92 -0.80
N GLU A 28 5.69 3.74 -1.04
CA GLU A 28 5.13 3.75 -2.40
C GLU A 28 5.26 5.12 -3.06
N ASN A 29 4.87 6.16 -2.33
CA ASN A 29 4.96 7.54 -2.82
C ASN A 29 6.42 7.91 -3.08
N LEU A 30 7.32 7.49 -2.19
CA LEU A 30 8.75 7.72 -2.35
C LEU A 30 9.31 6.98 -3.57
N ASN A 31 8.89 5.74 -3.83
CA ASN A 31 9.27 5.03 -5.05
C ASN A 31 8.81 5.77 -6.30
N SER A 32 7.60 6.33 -6.30
CA SER A 32 7.12 7.15 -7.43
C SER A 32 7.97 8.39 -7.66
N GLU A 33 8.34 9.11 -6.61
CA GLU A 33 9.21 10.29 -6.72
C GLU A 33 10.64 9.93 -7.16
N ALA A 34 11.15 8.76 -6.73
CA ALA A 34 12.42 8.24 -7.21
C ALA A 34 12.36 7.85 -8.70
N ALA A 35 11.25 7.24 -9.14
CA ALA A 35 11.03 6.90 -10.55
C ALA A 35 10.87 8.14 -11.45
N LEU A 36 10.36 9.25 -10.90
CA LEU A 36 10.26 10.55 -11.57
C LEU A 36 11.58 11.35 -11.56
N GLY A 37 12.55 10.94 -10.74
CA GLY A 37 13.81 11.67 -10.54
C GLY A 37 13.70 12.88 -9.61
N THR A 38 12.55 13.10 -8.96
CA THR A 38 12.37 14.18 -7.96
C THR A 38 13.18 13.91 -6.70
N VAL A 39 13.30 12.65 -6.31
CA VAL A 39 14.02 12.22 -5.10
C VAL A 39 15.13 11.24 -5.49
N GLY A 40 16.37 11.72 -5.47
CA GLY A 40 17.58 10.95 -5.75
C GLY A 40 18.47 10.69 -4.54
N ASP A 41 18.23 11.32 -3.39
CA ASP A 41 18.98 11.09 -2.16
C ASP A 41 18.14 11.38 -0.89
N VAL A 42 18.72 11.13 0.29
CA VAL A 42 18.05 11.36 1.57
C VAL A 42 17.67 12.83 1.78
N ALA A 43 18.53 13.76 1.36
CA ALA A 43 18.29 15.20 1.55
C ALA A 43 17.10 15.68 0.70
N GLN A 44 17.02 15.24 -0.56
CA GLN A 44 15.89 15.47 -1.44
C GLN A 44 14.63 14.79 -0.93
N CYS A 45 14.72 13.58 -0.37
CA CYS A 45 13.59 12.90 0.26
C CYS A 45 13.02 13.71 1.44
N VAL A 46 13.89 14.23 2.31
CA VAL A 46 13.48 15.07 3.44
C VAL A 46 12.86 16.37 2.95
N GLN A 47 13.43 16.98 1.91
CA GLN A 47 12.89 18.21 1.32
C GLN A 47 11.51 17.99 0.69
N TRP A 48 11.33 16.88 -0.03
CA TRP A 48 10.02 16.48 -0.53
C TRP A 48 9.04 16.26 0.61
N LEU A 49 9.41 15.50 1.66
CA LEU A 49 8.50 15.23 2.77
C LEU A 49 8.05 16.51 3.49
N ARG A 50 8.93 17.52 3.59
CA ARG A 50 8.63 18.85 4.15
C ARG A 50 7.59 19.63 3.36
N SER A 51 7.45 19.41 2.05
CA SER A 51 6.43 20.06 1.23
C SER A 51 5.04 19.43 1.37
N THR A 52 4.95 18.27 2.02
CA THR A 52 3.69 17.51 2.15
C THR A 52 2.84 17.94 3.35
N PHE A 53 1.53 17.64 3.28
CA PHE A 53 0.64 17.80 4.43
C PHE A 53 1.04 16.95 5.64
N LEU A 54 1.78 15.85 5.45
CA LEU A 54 2.28 15.05 6.56
C LEU A 54 3.21 15.85 7.47
N TYR A 55 4.11 16.66 6.90
CA TYR A 55 5.03 17.48 7.69
C TYR A 55 4.29 18.50 8.56
N VAL A 56 3.30 19.20 7.98
CA VAL A 56 2.43 20.13 8.73
C VAL A 56 1.72 19.42 9.88
N ARG A 57 1.18 18.23 9.63
CA ARG A 57 0.50 17.43 10.65
C ARG A 57 1.43 16.88 11.71
N ALA A 58 2.65 16.48 11.34
CA ALA A 58 3.67 15.98 12.25
C ALA A 58 4.20 17.07 13.18
N ALA A 59 4.30 18.32 12.72
CA ALA A 59 4.63 19.46 13.56
C ALA A 59 3.49 19.80 14.56
N LYS A 60 2.22 19.66 14.12
CA LYS A 60 1.05 19.94 14.96
C LYS A 60 0.73 18.84 15.97
N ASP A 61 0.97 17.58 15.64
CA ASP A 61 0.76 16.42 16.52
C ASP A 61 1.96 15.44 16.40
N PRO A 62 3.13 15.79 16.96
CA PRO A 62 4.32 14.96 16.89
C PRO A 62 4.14 13.59 17.53
N LYS A 63 3.24 13.47 18.50
CA LYS A 63 2.95 12.21 19.18
C LYS A 63 2.31 11.20 18.24
N LYS A 64 1.28 11.62 17.50
CA LYS A 64 0.58 10.75 16.57
C LYS A 64 1.44 10.29 15.41
N TYR A 65 2.26 11.19 14.86
CA TYR A 65 2.97 10.94 13.60
C TYR A 65 4.40 10.46 13.78
N LEU A 66 5.08 10.89 14.85
CA LEU A 66 6.52 10.64 15.06
C LEU A 66 6.81 9.91 16.38
N GLY A 67 5.79 9.66 17.22
CA GLY A 67 5.97 9.07 18.55
C GLY A 67 6.68 9.99 19.55
N LEU A 68 6.74 11.29 19.27
CA LEU A 68 7.40 12.29 20.10
C LEU A 68 6.44 12.93 21.13
N SER A 69 6.96 13.61 22.14
CA SER A 69 6.10 14.40 23.02
C SER A 69 5.56 15.65 22.30
N GLN A 70 4.39 16.15 22.70
CA GLN A 70 3.75 17.30 22.05
C GLN A 70 4.62 18.57 22.07
N ASN A 71 5.46 18.72 23.10
CA ASN A 71 6.36 19.87 23.29
C ASN A 71 7.80 19.54 22.85
N SER A 72 7.99 18.52 22.02
CA SER A 72 9.32 18.17 21.52
C SER A 72 9.90 19.33 20.69
N PRO A 73 11.18 19.69 20.91
CA PRO A 73 11.81 20.76 20.16
C PRO A 73 11.95 20.43 18.68
N GLN A 74 11.97 21.47 17.84
CA GLN A 74 11.95 21.35 16.38
C GLN A 74 13.09 20.49 15.81
N HIS A 75 14.28 20.50 16.43
CA HIS A 75 15.40 19.67 15.98
C HIS A 75 15.13 18.17 16.12
N LEU A 76 14.39 17.73 17.14
CA LEU A 76 14.00 16.32 17.29
C LEU A 76 12.95 15.92 16.25
N ILE A 77 12.03 16.82 15.91
CA ILE A 77 11.04 16.60 14.84
C ILE A 77 11.77 16.41 13.51
N SER A 78 12.71 17.31 13.17
CA SER A 78 13.53 17.20 11.97
C SER A 78 14.31 15.90 11.92
N LYS A 79 14.95 15.50 13.03
CA LYS A 79 15.66 14.22 13.13
C LYS A 79 14.73 13.02 12.90
N LYS A 80 13.52 13.01 13.48
CA LYS A 80 12.56 11.92 13.26
C LYS A 80 12.02 11.85 11.84
N ILE A 81 11.87 12.99 11.18
CA ILE A 81 11.50 13.07 9.77
C ILE A 81 12.60 12.45 8.90
N GLU A 82 13.87 12.77 9.16
CA GLU A 82 15.00 12.16 8.48
C GLU A 82 15.07 10.64 8.71
N GLU A 83 14.90 10.18 9.95
CA GLU A 83 14.83 8.74 10.28
C GLU A 83 13.68 8.03 9.54
N LEU A 84 12.52 8.68 9.37
CA LEU A 84 11.41 8.14 8.59
C LEU A 84 11.76 8.01 7.10
N CYS A 85 12.40 9.01 6.51
CA CYS A 85 12.88 8.97 5.13
C CYS A 85 13.87 7.82 4.92
N VAL A 86 14.92 7.74 5.75
CA VAL A 86 15.93 6.68 5.68
C VAL A 86 15.29 5.30 5.84
N LYS A 87 14.37 5.14 6.80
CA LYS A 87 13.65 3.88 7.00
C LYS A 87 12.83 3.48 5.76
N ALA A 88 12.13 4.44 5.14
CA ALA A 88 11.35 4.17 3.93
C ALA A 88 12.24 3.78 2.75
N MET A 89 13.36 4.49 2.54
CA MET A 89 14.35 4.17 1.51
C MET A 89 14.95 2.78 1.71
N ASN A 90 15.40 2.46 2.93
CA ASN A 90 15.95 1.15 3.24
C ASN A 90 14.92 0.03 3.04
N SER A 91 13.63 0.28 3.34
CA SER A 91 12.56 -0.68 3.08
C SER A 91 12.29 -0.91 1.60
N LEU A 92 12.44 0.11 0.76
CA LEU A 92 12.33 -0.03 -0.70
C LEU A 92 13.53 -0.77 -1.27
N ALA A 93 14.73 -0.44 -0.79
CA ALA A 93 15.97 -1.08 -1.22
C ALA A 93 15.96 -2.58 -0.88
N SER A 94 15.55 -2.94 0.34
CA SER A 94 15.43 -4.35 0.75
C SER A 94 14.34 -5.12 0.01
N SER A 95 13.36 -4.41 -0.57
CA SER A 95 12.31 -4.99 -1.42
C SER A 95 12.72 -5.07 -2.89
N GLY A 96 13.89 -4.55 -3.28
CA GLY A 96 14.37 -4.51 -4.66
C GLY A 96 13.67 -3.49 -5.57
N LEU A 97 12.97 -2.50 -4.99
CA LEU A 97 12.24 -1.46 -5.74
C LEU A 97 13.12 -0.23 -6.06
N ILE A 98 14.17 -0.02 -5.27
CA ILE A 98 15.21 0.99 -5.55
C ILE A 98 16.59 0.36 -5.37
N THR A 99 17.59 0.91 -6.04
CA THR A 99 19.00 0.68 -5.74
C THR A 99 19.57 1.88 -5.00
N MET A 100 20.63 1.65 -4.21
CA MET A 100 21.38 2.68 -3.51
C MET A 100 22.86 2.48 -3.77
N ASP A 101 23.58 3.52 -4.16
CA ASP A 101 25.03 3.47 -4.40
C ASP A 101 25.85 3.81 -3.15
N GLU A 102 27.19 3.79 -3.28
CA GLU A 102 28.12 4.12 -2.19
C GLU A 102 28.01 5.57 -1.71
N ALA A 103 27.51 6.48 -2.57
CA ALA A 103 27.26 7.89 -2.25
C ALA A 103 25.85 8.11 -1.65
N SER A 104 25.10 7.05 -1.37
CA SER A 104 23.70 7.11 -0.92
C SER A 104 22.73 7.76 -1.92
N CYS A 105 23.11 7.83 -3.20
CA CYS A 105 22.18 8.16 -4.26
C CYS A 105 21.29 6.95 -4.54
N ILE A 106 20.00 7.21 -4.76
CA ILE A 106 19.00 6.20 -5.07
C ILE A 106 18.52 6.31 -6.52
N GLN A 107 18.16 5.17 -7.09
CA GLN A 107 17.52 5.07 -8.40
C GLN A 107 16.40 4.02 -8.32
N SER A 108 15.28 4.26 -9.00
CA SER A 108 14.21 3.27 -9.08
C SER A 108 14.63 2.12 -10.00
N THR A 109 14.38 0.87 -9.57
CA THR A 109 14.59 -0.31 -10.41
C THR A 109 13.51 -0.40 -11.48
N GLU A 110 13.66 -1.31 -12.46
CA GLU A 110 12.57 -1.55 -13.42
C GLU A 110 11.27 -1.97 -12.72
N ALA A 111 11.36 -2.79 -11.67
CA ALA A 111 10.23 -3.15 -10.84
C ALA A 111 9.60 -1.92 -10.15
N GLY A 112 10.43 -1.04 -9.57
CA GLY A 112 9.97 0.22 -8.98
C GLY A 112 9.29 1.14 -10.00
N ARG A 113 9.83 1.26 -11.21
CA ARG A 113 9.23 2.03 -12.31
C ARG A 113 7.87 1.47 -12.71
N LEU A 114 7.78 0.15 -12.94
CA LEU A 114 6.51 -0.50 -13.29
C LEU A 114 5.46 -0.31 -12.20
N MET A 115 5.85 -0.45 -10.93
CA MET A 115 4.97 -0.18 -9.79
C MET A 115 4.41 1.25 -9.82
N SER A 116 5.24 2.24 -10.15
CA SER A 116 4.81 3.65 -10.25
C SER A 116 3.91 3.89 -11.46
N ILE A 117 4.26 3.37 -12.64
CA ILE A 117 3.50 3.55 -13.89
C ILE A 117 2.09 2.97 -13.77
N PHE A 118 1.97 1.79 -13.17
CA PHE A 118 0.71 1.07 -13.04
C PHE A 118 -0.01 1.30 -11.71
N TYR A 119 0.51 2.18 -10.85
CA TYR A 119 -0.06 2.48 -9.53
C TYR A 119 -0.31 1.23 -8.67
N LEU A 120 0.65 0.31 -8.66
CA LEU A 120 0.53 -0.94 -7.92
C LEU A 120 0.89 -0.76 -6.44
N ASP A 121 0.20 -1.51 -5.60
CA ASP A 121 0.52 -1.65 -4.19
C ASP A 121 1.88 -2.33 -4.00
N LEU A 122 2.65 -1.88 -3.01
CA LEU A 122 3.97 -2.42 -2.70
C LEU A 122 3.94 -3.91 -2.38
N GLU A 123 2.93 -4.37 -1.64
CA GLU A 123 2.80 -5.78 -1.29
C GLU A 123 2.41 -6.63 -2.51
N THR A 124 1.58 -6.09 -3.41
CA THR A 124 1.27 -6.74 -4.69
C THR A 124 2.50 -6.81 -5.57
N MET A 125 3.27 -5.73 -5.69
CA MET A 125 4.49 -5.72 -6.49
C MET A 125 5.52 -6.73 -5.96
N LYS A 126 5.69 -6.84 -4.63
CA LYS A 126 6.54 -7.87 -4.02
C LYS A 126 6.11 -9.29 -4.37
N GLN A 127 4.81 -9.55 -4.53
CA GLN A 127 4.32 -10.85 -4.99
C GLN A 127 4.64 -11.08 -6.46
N ILE A 128 4.45 -10.07 -7.32
CA ILE A 128 4.77 -10.11 -8.74
C ILE A 128 6.27 -10.35 -8.97
N MET A 129 7.14 -9.70 -8.20
CA MET A 129 8.59 -9.85 -8.30
C MET A 129 9.10 -11.26 -7.97
N LYS A 130 8.28 -12.13 -7.36
CA LYS A 130 8.63 -13.52 -7.06
C LYS A 130 8.33 -14.48 -8.22
N VAL A 131 7.70 -14.00 -9.29
CA VAL A 131 7.34 -14.82 -10.45
C VAL A 131 8.57 -15.04 -11.32
N GLU A 132 8.89 -16.31 -11.61
CA GLU A 132 10.07 -16.71 -12.41
C GLU A 132 9.78 -16.78 -13.92
N GLY A 133 8.50 -16.66 -14.32
CA GLY A 133 8.05 -16.71 -15.72
C GLY A 133 7.71 -18.11 -16.24
N SER A 134 7.97 -19.16 -15.46
CA SER A 134 7.57 -20.55 -15.72
C SER A 134 6.17 -20.90 -15.20
N GLU A 135 5.50 -19.95 -14.55
CA GLU A 135 4.23 -20.15 -13.86
C GLU A 135 3.08 -20.45 -14.83
N THR A 136 2.15 -21.29 -14.39
CA THR A 136 0.94 -21.59 -15.15
C THR A 136 -0.04 -20.41 -15.13
N LEU A 137 -0.93 -20.35 -16.12
CA LEU A 137 -1.99 -19.34 -16.14
C LEU A 137 -2.88 -19.38 -14.89
N GLU A 138 -3.14 -20.57 -14.35
CA GLU A 138 -3.89 -20.75 -13.09
C GLU A 138 -3.15 -20.09 -11.91
N ARG A 139 -1.82 -20.24 -11.84
CA ARG A 139 -1.02 -19.63 -10.78
C ARG A 139 -0.99 -18.11 -10.91
N LEU A 140 -0.85 -17.59 -12.14
CA LEU A 140 -0.90 -16.15 -12.40
C LEU A 140 -2.27 -15.55 -12.04
N LEU A 141 -3.36 -16.24 -12.37
CA LEU A 141 -4.71 -15.81 -11.97
C LEU A 141 -4.86 -15.79 -10.45
N THR A 142 -4.33 -16.81 -9.77
CA THR A 142 -4.33 -16.87 -8.31
C THR A 142 -3.54 -15.72 -7.70
N LEU A 143 -2.37 -15.39 -8.26
CA LEU A 143 -1.55 -14.24 -7.84
C LEU A 143 -2.34 -12.92 -7.93
N ILE A 144 -3.06 -12.69 -9.03
CA ILE A 144 -3.90 -11.51 -9.21
C ILE A 144 -5.01 -11.48 -8.15
N CYS A 145 -5.63 -12.61 -7.84
CA CYS A 145 -6.67 -12.72 -6.80
C CYS A 145 -6.12 -12.50 -5.37
N GLU A 146 -4.82 -12.72 -5.16
CA GLU A 146 -4.10 -12.51 -3.90
C GLU A 146 -3.61 -11.05 -3.72
N SER A 147 -3.73 -10.21 -4.75
CA SER A 147 -3.34 -8.81 -4.72
C SER A 147 -3.98 -8.03 -3.58
N HIS A 148 -3.22 -7.06 -3.07
CA HIS A 148 -3.63 -6.22 -1.94
C HIS A 148 -4.68 -5.17 -2.35
N GLU A 149 -4.76 -4.79 -3.62
CA GLU A 149 -5.80 -3.90 -4.16
C GLU A 149 -7.21 -4.51 -4.01
N LEU A 150 -7.29 -5.84 -4.04
CA LEU A 150 -8.54 -6.58 -3.82
C LEU A 150 -8.79 -6.90 -2.34
N ALA A 151 -8.02 -6.30 -1.43
CA ALA A 151 -8.09 -6.60 0.00
C ALA A 151 -9.49 -6.38 0.58
N ASP A 152 -10.15 -5.30 0.16
CA ASP A 152 -11.45 -4.85 0.65
C ASP A 152 -12.63 -5.63 0.05
N MET A 153 -12.39 -6.57 -0.86
CA MET A 153 -13.45 -7.44 -1.35
C MET A 153 -13.80 -8.50 -0.31
N HIS A 154 -15.10 -8.75 -0.12
CA HIS A 154 -15.58 -9.72 0.86
C HIS A 154 -16.47 -10.76 0.19
N LEU A 155 -16.35 -12.01 0.62
CA LEU A 155 -17.30 -13.07 0.27
C LEU A 155 -18.50 -12.96 1.21
N ARG A 156 -19.64 -12.49 0.68
CA ARG A 156 -20.87 -12.37 1.46
C ARG A 156 -21.55 -13.73 1.61
N VAL A 157 -22.36 -13.88 2.66
CA VAL A 157 -22.99 -15.15 3.02
C VAL A 157 -24.00 -15.60 1.97
N ASP A 158 -24.77 -14.66 1.44
CA ASP A 158 -25.80 -14.83 0.40
C ASP A 158 -25.20 -15.23 -0.97
N GLU A 159 -24.00 -14.77 -1.28
CA GLU A 159 -23.30 -15.10 -2.52
C GLU A 159 -22.80 -16.56 -2.55
N ARG A 160 -22.52 -17.16 -1.37
CA ARG A 160 -21.89 -18.50 -1.27
C ARG A 160 -22.68 -19.59 -1.97
N ARG A 161 -24.01 -19.59 -1.86
CA ARG A 161 -24.85 -20.64 -2.46
C ARG A 161 -24.75 -20.61 -3.99
N CYS A 162 -24.84 -19.41 -4.56
CA CYS A 162 -24.77 -19.20 -6.01
C CYS A 162 -23.38 -19.58 -6.54
N LEU A 163 -22.32 -19.08 -5.91
CA LEU A 163 -20.93 -19.37 -6.31
C LEU A 163 -20.61 -20.88 -6.23
N ASN A 164 -21.07 -21.58 -5.19
CA ASN A 164 -20.86 -23.02 -5.07
C ASN A 164 -21.66 -23.84 -6.10
N LEU A 165 -22.84 -23.36 -6.53
CA LEU A 165 -23.60 -24.00 -7.61
C LEU A 165 -22.84 -23.88 -8.93
N LEU A 166 -22.30 -22.71 -9.22
CA LEU A 166 -21.54 -22.44 -10.44
C LEU A 166 -20.21 -23.20 -10.47
N ASN A 167 -19.49 -23.28 -9.35
CA ASN A 167 -18.25 -24.07 -9.24
C ASN A 167 -18.45 -25.58 -9.47
N ARG A 168 -19.65 -26.10 -9.24
CA ARG A 168 -20.00 -27.52 -9.44
C ARG A 168 -20.55 -27.83 -10.82
N ASN A 169 -20.96 -26.81 -11.58
CA ASN A 169 -21.59 -27.01 -12.88
C ASN A 169 -20.52 -27.34 -13.93
N GLN A 170 -20.25 -28.63 -14.11
CA GLN A 170 -19.30 -29.15 -15.12
C GLN A 170 -19.88 -29.17 -16.54
N ALA A 171 -21.20 -28.98 -16.69
CA ALA A 171 -21.89 -29.09 -17.99
C ALA A 171 -21.79 -27.82 -18.84
N ALA A 172 -21.62 -26.66 -18.20
CA ALA A 172 -21.30 -25.42 -18.87
C ALA A 172 -19.84 -25.08 -18.56
N ALA A 173 -18.99 -24.85 -19.58
CA ALA A 173 -17.60 -24.42 -19.44
C ALA A 173 -17.51 -22.96 -18.93
N THR A 174 -18.19 -22.67 -17.83
CA THR A 174 -18.41 -21.33 -17.30
C THR A 174 -17.18 -20.83 -16.55
N ILE A 175 -16.39 -21.75 -15.95
CA ILE A 175 -15.19 -21.43 -15.18
C ILE A 175 -14.03 -22.23 -15.78
N ARG A 176 -12.99 -21.52 -16.22
CA ARG A 176 -11.82 -22.12 -16.86
C ARG A 176 -10.97 -22.96 -15.89
N PHE A 177 -10.88 -22.54 -14.62
CA PHE A 177 -10.12 -23.21 -13.56
C PHE A 177 -11.02 -23.50 -12.36
N PRO A 178 -11.71 -24.65 -12.33
CA PRO A 178 -12.61 -25.00 -11.22
C PRO A 178 -11.86 -25.12 -9.89
N MET A 179 -12.41 -24.55 -8.83
CA MET A 179 -11.78 -24.55 -7.53
C MET A 179 -12.09 -25.82 -6.74
N LYS A 180 -11.11 -26.32 -6.00
CA LYS A 180 -11.28 -27.51 -5.15
C LYS A 180 -12.17 -27.18 -3.94
N GLY A 181 -13.24 -27.95 -3.77
CA GLY A 181 -14.10 -27.89 -2.59
C GLY A 181 -15.15 -26.76 -2.61
N LYS A 182 -15.56 -26.31 -1.41
CA LYS A 182 -16.55 -25.24 -1.25
C LYS A 182 -15.87 -23.88 -1.25
N ILE A 183 -16.45 -22.91 -1.96
CA ILE A 183 -15.99 -21.52 -1.96
C ILE A 183 -16.17 -20.94 -0.55
N SER A 184 -15.05 -20.63 0.09
CA SER A 184 -14.98 -20.19 1.48
C SER A 184 -14.09 -18.95 1.69
N THR A 185 -13.16 -18.69 0.79
CA THR A 185 -12.23 -17.56 0.87
C THR A 185 -12.59 -16.45 -0.11
N ARG A 186 -12.04 -15.25 0.11
CA ARG A 186 -12.16 -14.13 -0.82
C ARG A 186 -11.50 -14.43 -2.16
N GLN A 187 -10.30 -14.99 -2.13
CA GLN A 187 -9.52 -15.31 -3.33
C GLN A 187 -10.30 -16.27 -4.24
N MET A 188 -11.02 -17.24 -3.65
CA MET A 188 -11.90 -18.13 -4.41
C MET A 188 -13.08 -17.38 -5.04
N LYS A 189 -13.60 -16.32 -4.41
CA LYS A 189 -14.61 -15.47 -5.04
C LYS A 189 -14.04 -14.66 -6.21
N LEU A 190 -12.79 -14.23 -6.12
CA LEU A 190 -12.14 -13.39 -7.14
C LEU A 190 -11.66 -14.20 -8.35
N ASN A 191 -11.29 -15.47 -8.14
CA ASN A 191 -10.88 -16.40 -9.20
C ASN A 191 -12.09 -16.95 -9.99
N TRP A 192 -13.27 -16.36 -9.78
CA TRP A 192 -14.52 -16.74 -10.41
C TRP A 192 -14.83 -15.76 -11.55
#